data_AF-A0AAV5GUH3-F1
#
_entry.id   AF-A0AAV5GUH3-F1
#
_cell.length_a   1.000
_cell.length_b   1.000
_cell.length_c   1.000
_cell.angle_alpha   90.00
_cell.angle_beta   90.00
_cell.angle_gamma   90.00
#
_symmetry.space_group_name_H-M   'P 1'
#
loop_
_entity.id
_entity.type
_entity.pdbx_description
1 polymer ?
#
loop_
_entity_poly.entity_id
_entity_poly.type
_entity_poly.pdbx_seq_one_letter_code
_entity_poly.pdbx_strand_id
1 'polypeptide(L)'
;MSSDAPPAVALPPAETALLASTTTHERVLVAQAVFERGTGDYAGVGKLLEGHALLRERGPEWFTADNLGRVFGVLLANAGYDPTTSFPAQAPELRKVAHKYYMDRVHELYEAMQLCQDQFRITYSEIQELKDGKLDWKLTHPDRALPPSPVRPGTALPAADAL
;
A
#
# COMPACT_ATOMS: atom_id res chain seq x y z
N MET A 1 14.61 14.61 27.08
CA MET A 1 14.57 15.37 25.82
C MET A 1 13.18 15.17 25.22
N SER A 2 12.29 16.13 25.42
CA SER A 2 10.91 16.05 24.95
C SER A 2 10.90 16.22 23.43
N SER A 3 10.49 15.17 22.71
CA SER A 3 10.22 15.24 21.28
C SER A 3 8.90 15.97 21.11
N ASP A 4 8.99 17.28 20.86
CA ASP A 4 7.85 18.11 20.50
C ASP A 4 7.54 17.87 19.01
N ALA A 5 6.88 16.74 18.72
CA ALA A 5 6.28 16.54 17.41
C ALA A 5 5.07 17.47 17.32
N PRO A 6 4.99 18.37 16.33
CA PRO A 6 3.82 19.23 16.17
C PRO A 6 2.56 18.35 16.07
N PRO A 7 1.41 18.80 16.60
CA PRO A 7 0.17 18.04 16.51
C PRO A 7 -0.11 17.78 15.04
N ALA A 8 -0.18 16.51 14.66
CA ALA A 8 -0.60 16.11 13.33
C ALA A 8 -1.97 16.75 13.09
N VAL A 9 -2.03 17.74 12.20
CA VAL A 9 -3.30 18.32 11.77
C VAL A 9 -4.09 17.15 11.20
N ALA A 10 -5.17 16.78 11.88
CA ALA A 10 -5.97 15.63 11.47
C ALA A 10 -6.57 15.93 10.10
N LEU A 11 -6.18 15.13 9.10
CA LEU A 11 -6.72 15.25 7.76
C LEU A 11 -8.25 15.03 7.80
N PRO A 12 -9.02 15.78 6.99
CA PRO A 12 -10.43 15.49 6.77
C PRO A 12 -10.66 14.02 6.39
N PRO A 13 -11.85 13.44 6.65
CA PRO A 13 -12.12 12.03 6.37
C PRO A 13 -11.99 11.67 4.88
N ALA A 14 -12.38 12.59 3.98
CA ALA A 14 -12.24 12.40 2.54
C ALA A 14 -10.76 12.34 2.11
N GLU A 15 -9.91 13.20 2.69
CA GLU A 15 -8.48 13.22 2.43
C GLU A 15 -7.78 11.99 3.01
N THR A 16 -8.21 11.54 4.19
CA THR A 16 -7.75 10.30 4.81
C THR A 16 -8.06 9.09 3.94
N ALA A 17 -9.28 9.01 3.38
CA ALA A 17 -9.68 7.95 2.46
C ALA A 17 -8.89 7.99 1.14
N LEU A 18 -8.59 9.19 0.62
CA LEU A 18 -7.75 9.34 -0.57
C LEU A 18 -6.31 8.90 -0.29
N LEU A 19 -5.74 9.28 0.86
CA LEU A 19 -4.42 8.82 1.27
C LEU A 19 -4.40 7.29 1.37
N ALA A 20 -5.38 6.69 2.05
CA ALA A 20 -5.47 5.24 2.23
C ALA A 20 -5.64 4.47 0.91
N SER A 21 -6.38 5.03 -0.06
CA SER A 21 -6.59 4.42 -1.39
C SER A 21 -5.43 4.64 -2.38
N THR A 22 -4.43 5.42 -2.00
CA THR A 22 -3.20 5.65 -2.77
C THR A 22 -2.07 4.79 -2.19
N THR A 23 -1.50 3.92 -3.00
CA THR A 23 -0.41 3.02 -2.59
C THR A 23 0.88 3.81 -2.35
N THR A 24 1.78 3.28 -1.53
CA THR A 24 3.10 3.89 -1.25
C THR A 24 3.91 4.21 -2.50
N HIS A 25 3.93 3.32 -3.51
CA HIS A 25 4.66 3.59 -4.77
C HIS A 25 4.01 4.69 -5.60
N GLU A 26 2.68 4.77 -5.63
CA GLU A 26 1.96 5.89 -6.25
C GLU A 26 2.33 7.20 -5.57
N ARG A 27 2.35 7.23 -4.23
CA ARG A 27 2.74 8.42 -3.46
C ARG A 27 4.16 8.88 -3.80
N VAL A 28 5.11 7.94 -3.90
CA VAL A 28 6.50 8.24 -4.30
C VAL A 28 6.54 8.83 -5.69
N LEU A 29 5.90 8.18 -6.66
CA LEU A 29 5.94 8.59 -8.06
C LEU A 29 5.31 9.97 -8.27
N VAL A 30 4.15 10.23 -7.65
CA VAL A 30 3.52 11.55 -7.69
C VAL A 30 4.42 12.61 -7.05
N ALA A 31 4.96 12.34 -5.85
CA ALA A 31 5.83 13.31 -5.17
C ALA A 31 7.11 13.63 -5.95
N GLN A 32 7.73 12.63 -6.59
CA GLN A 32 8.90 12.82 -7.46
C GLN A 32 8.55 13.59 -8.73
N ALA A 33 7.45 13.25 -9.39
CA ALA A 33 7.00 13.94 -10.59
C ALA A 33 6.65 15.41 -10.32
N VAL A 34 6.00 15.70 -9.19
CA VAL A 34 5.74 17.08 -8.75
C VAL A 34 7.02 17.79 -8.33
N PHE A 35 8.00 17.11 -7.72
CA PHE A 35 9.32 17.69 -7.48
C PHE A 35 9.99 18.12 -8.80
N GLU A 36 9.85 17.36 -9.88
CA GLU A 36 10.44 17.70 -11.19
C GLU A 36 9.70 18.84 -11.91
N ARG A 37 8.37 18.90 -11.80
CA ARG A 37 7.52 19.85 -12.56
C ARG A 37 7.07 21.08 -11.75
N GLY A 38 7.10 20.99 -10.43
CA GLY A 38 6.46 21.96 -9.52
C GLY A 38 4.96 21.78 -9.42
N THR A 39 4.32 22.51 -8.50
CA THR A 39 2.86 22.47 -8.28
C THR A 39 2.06 23.31 -9.29
N GLY A 40 2.74 24.02 -10.20
CA GLY A 40 2.13 24.84 -11.23
C GLY A 40 1.80 24.09 -12.54
N ASP A 41 2.31 22.87 -12.72
CA ASP A 41 2.18 22.10 -13.97
C ASP A 41 1.73 20.65 -13.73
N TYR A 42 0.55 20.46 -13.14
CA TYR A 42 -0.01 19.12 -12.95
C TYR A 42 -0.34 18.40 -14.26
N ALA A 43 -0.54 19.13 -15.36
CA ALA A 43 -0.68 18.53 -16.69
C ALA A 43 0.63 17.87 -17.15
N GLY A 44 1.77 18.50 -16.91
CA GLY A 44 3.09 17.93 -17.16
C GLY A 44 3.42 16.77 -16.23
N VAL A 45 2.95 16.80 -14.97
CA VAL A 45 3.05 15.67 -14.03
C VAL A 45 2.28 14.46 -14.58
N GLY A 46 1.04 14.66 -15.05
CA GLY A 46 0.23 13.59 -15.64
C GLY A 46 0.91 12.92 -16.83
N LYS A 47 1.43 13.73 -17.76
CA LYS A 47 2.19 13.22 -18.92
C LYS A 47 3.45 12.43 -18.54
N LEU A 48 4.10 12.78 -17.43
CA LEU A 48 5.29 12.08 -16.96
C LEU A 48 4.95 10.71 -16.35
N LEU A 49 3.78 10.62 -15.70
CA LEU A 49 3.32 9.40 -15.03
C LEU A 49 2.53 8.47 -15.97
N GLU A 50 1.94 9.00 -17.03
CA GLU A 50 1.16 8.22 -18.00
C GLU A 50 2.04 7.14 -18.65
N GLY A 51 1.56 5.89 -18.62
CA GLY A 51 2.29 4.73 -19.14
C GLY A 51 3.37 4.17 -18.20
N HIS A 52 3.53 4.72 -16.98
CA HIS A 52 4.49 4.18 -16.01
C HIS A 52 4.15 2.74 -15.61
N ALA A 53 5.15 1.86 -15.59
CA ALA A 53 4.95 0.42 -15.40
C ALA A 53 4.31 0.04 -14.06
N LEU A 54 4.50 0.87 -13.03
CA LEU A 54 3.91 0.68 -11.70
C LEU A 54 2.52 1.33 -11.54
N LEU A 55 2.00 2.01 -12.57
CA LEU A 55 0.71 2.72 -12.53
C LEU A 55 -0.31 2.12 -13.51
N ARG A 56 -0.10 0.88 -13.95
CA ARG A 56 -0.92 0.21 -14.99
C ARG A 56 -2.38 0.00 -14.59
N GLU A 57 -2.65 -0.08 -13.30
CA GLU A 57 -4.01 -0.26 -12.77
C GLU A 57 -4.81 1.04 -12.70
N ARG A 58 -4.15 2.20 -12.91
CA ARG A 58 -4.80 3.50 -12.91
C ARG A 58 -5.35 3.83 -14.30
N GLY A 59 -6.60 4.28 -14.35
CA GLY A 59 -7.24 4.76 -15.56
C GLY A 59 -6.77 6.17 -15.95
N PRO A 60 -7.08 6.62 -17.18
CA PRO A 60 -6.69 7.94 -17.68
C PRO A 60 -7.19 9.10 -16.81
N GLU A 61 -8.34 8.94 -16.14
CA GLU A 61 -8.90 9.94 -15.23
C GLU A 61 -7.97 10.24 -14.05
N TRP A 62 -7.19 9.26 -13.59
CA TRP A 62 -6.28 9.43 -12.47
C TRP A 62 -5.13 10.40 -12.79
N PHE A 63 -4.70 10.45 -14.06
CA PHE A 63 -3.60 11.30 -14.52
C PHE A 63 -4.04 12.73 -14.89
N THR A 64 -5.30 13.08 -14.65
CA THR A 64 -5.79 14.45 -14.88
C THR A 64 -5.15 15.43 -13.89
N ALA A 65 -4.96 16.68 -14.34
CA ALA A 65 -4.34 17.72 -13.52
C ALA A 65 -5.07 17.96 -12.19
N ASP A 66 -6.40 17.89 -12.20
CA ASP A 66 -7.24 18.04 -11.00
C ASP A 66 -7.01 16.91 -9.99
N ASN A 67 -7.06 15.66 -10.45
CA ASN A 67 -6.82 14.50 -9.58
C ASN A 67 -5.40 14.47 -9.03
N LEU A 68 -4.38 14.76 -9.84
CA LEU A 68 -3.00 14.80 -9.39
C LEU A 68 -2.75 15.95 -8.40
N GLY A 69 -3.37 17.11 -8.64
CA GLY A 69 -3.36 18.22 -7.69
C GLY A 69 -3.98 17.83 -6.35
N ARG A 70 -5.13 17.15 -6.37
CA ARG A 70 -5.81 16.67 -5.16
C ARG A 70 -4.99 15.61 -4.42
N VAL A 71 -4.47 14.62 -5.14
CA VAL A 71 -3.61 13.57 -4.56
C VAL A 71 -2.39 14.21 -3.93
N PHE A 72 -1.65 15.05 -4.66
CA PHE A 72 -0.46 15.70 -4.13
C PHE A 72 -0.76 16.65 -2.96
N GLY A 73 -1.89 17.37 -3.00
CA GLY A 73 -2.34 18.19 -1.88
C GLY A 73 -2.48 17.39 -0.58
N VAL A 74 -3.09 16.20 -0.65
CA VAL A 74 -3.17 15.28 0.50
C VAL A 74 -1.79 14.80 0.94
N LEU A 75 -0.88 14.51 -0.01
CA LEU A 75 0.48 14.09 0.32
C LEU A 75 1.29 15.18 1.01
N LEU A 76 1.09 16.43 0.59
CA LEU A 76 1.71 17.63 1.11
C LEU A 76 1.20 17.92 2.53
N ALA A 77 -0.12 17.87 2.73
CA ALA A 77 -0.77 18.00 4.04
C ALA A 77 -0.30 16.91 5.02
N ASN A 78 -0.26 15.66 4.59
CA ASN A 78 0.24 14.54 5.38
C ASN A 78 1.76 14.65 5.70
N ALA A 79 2.50 15.44 4.94
CA ALA A 79 3.91 15.76 5.22
C ALA A 79 4.08 17.01 6.10
N GLY A 80 2.98 17.62 6.57
CA GLY A 80 2.98 18.78 7.47
C GLY A 80 3.07 20.14 6.77
N TYR A 81 2.79 20.20 5.47
CA TYR A 81 2.77 21.44 4.69
C TYR A 81 1.35 21.86 4.34
N ASP A 82 1.11 23.16 4.13
CA ASP A 82 -0.18 23.66 3.69
C ASP A 82 -0.45 23.26 2.21
N PRO A 83 -1.54 22.52 1.92
CA PRO A 83 -1.87 22.07 0.57
C PRO A 83 -2.14 23.19 -0.44
N THR A 84 -2.40 24.42 0.03
CA THR A 84 -2.62 25.60 -0.83
C THR A 84 -1.31 26.28 -1.26
N THR A 85 -0.18 25.90 -0.66
CA THR A 85 1.11 26.50 -0.97
C THR A 85 1.62 26.02 -2.33
N SER A 86 1.99 26.98 -3.19
CA SER A 86 2.61 26.68 -4.48
C SER A 86 4.13 26.65 -4.35
N PHE A 87 4.74 25.63 -4.93
CA PHE A 87 6.17 25.43 -4.95
C PHE A 87 6.70 25.34 -6.38
N PRO A 88 7.79 26.05 -6.71
CA PRO A 88 8.46 25.88 -7.99
C PRO A 88 9.07 24.48 -8.10
N ALA A 89 9.37 24.06 -9.33
CA ALA A 89 10.12 22.84 -9.58
C ALA A 89 11.42 22.81 -8.75
N GLN A 90 11.73 21.64 -8.22
CA GLN A 90 12.91 21.34 -7.42
C GLN A 90 13.04 22.11 -6.09
N ALA A 91 11.95 22.72 -5.60
CA ALA A 91 11.95 23.37 -4.29
C ALA A 91 12.39 22.41 -3.16
N PRO A 92 13.13 22.89 -2.14
CA PRO A 92 13.57 22.08 -1.01
C PRO A 92 12.44 21.36 -0.27
N GLU A 93 11.26 21.98 -0.18
CA GLU A 93 10.05 21.42 0.43
C GLU A 93 9.55 20.22 -0.36
N LEU A 94 9.42 20.35 -1.68
CA LEU A 94 9.06 19.23 -2.55
C LEU A 94 10.07 18.08 -2.45
N ARG A 95 11.36 18.39 -2.30
CA ARG A 95 12.40 17.36 -2.07
C ARG A 95 12.17 16.61 -0.77
N LYS A 96 11.83 17.31 0.32
CA LYS A 96 11.54 16.68 1.62
C LYS A 96 10.31 15.77 1.54
N VAL A 97 9.26 16.22 0.85
CA VAL A 97 8.04 15.42 0.62
C VAL A 97 8.36 14.16 -0.19
N ALA A 98 9.08 14.29 -1.31
CA ALA A 98 9.51 13.15 -2.13
C ALA A 98 10.40 12.17 -1.33
N HIS A 99 11.32 12.69 -0.52
CA HIS A 99 12.19 11.88 0.32
C HIS A 99 11.41 11.12 1.40
N LYS A 100 10.43 11.77 2.05
CA LYS A 100 9.55 11.12 3.03
C LYS A 100 8.88 9.89 2.42
N TYR A 101 8.16 10.06 1.30
CA TYR A 101 7.45 8.94 0.69
C TYR A 101 8.40 7.88 0.15
N TYR A 102 9.59 8.26 -0.32
CA TYR A 102 10.63 7.31 -0.68
C TYR A 102 11.03 6.44 0.51
N MET A 103 11.28 7.04 1.69
CA MET A 103 11.57 6.30 2.91
C MET A 103 10.39 5.42 3.35
N ASP A 104 9.15 5.91 3.27
CA ASP A 104 7.94 5.11 3.56
C ASP A 104 7.89 3.84 2.68
N ARG A 105 8.20 3.98 1.38
CA ARG A 105 8.29 2.84 0.46
C ARG A 105 9.45 1.90 0.77
N VAL A 106 10.60 2.43 1.17
CA VAL A 106 11.74 1.60 1.58
C VAL A 106 11.37 0.75 2.80
N HIS A 107 10.73 1.35 3.82
CA HIS A 107 10.28 0.63 5.01
C HIS A 107 9.25 -0.46 4.67
N GLU A 108 8.23 -0.15 3.88
CA GLU A 108 7.25 -1.14 3.41
C GLU A 108 7.93 -2.34 2.73
N LEU A 109 8.92 -2.09 1.86
CA LEU A 109 9.63 -3.17 1.17
C LEU A 109 10.44 -4.03 2.14
N TYR A 110 11.10 -3.43 3.14
CA TYR A 110 11.80 -4.18 4.18
C TYR A 110 10.85 -5.05 5.01
N GLU A 111 9.70 -4.50 5.41
CA GLU A 111 8.67 -5.24 6.14
C GLU A 111 8.14 -6.42 5.33
N ALA A 112 7.87 -6.22 4.04
CA ALA A 112 7.42 -7.29 3.15
C ALA A 112 8.48 -8.39 2.97
N MET A 113 9.76 -8.02 2.84
CA MET A 113 10.86 -8.99 2.77
C MET A 113 10.99 -9.79 4.07
N GLN A 114 10.87 -9.12 5.22
CA GLN A 114 10.94 -9.76 6.52
C GLN A 114 9.80 -10.78 6.71
N LEU A 115 8.57 -10.39 6.36
CA LEU A 115 7.40 -11.27 6.40
C LEU A 115 7.59 -12.52 5.53
N CYS A 116 8.13 -12.34 4.31
CA CYS A 116 8.43 -13.45 3.41
C CYS A 116 9.49 -14.40 4.01
N GLN A 117 10.53 -13.86 4.63
CA GLN A 117 11.54 -14.68 5.32
C GLN A 117 10.96 -15.47 6.48
N ASP A 118 10.09 -14.87 7.28
CA ASP A 118 9.47 -15.54 8.42
C ASP A 118 8.50 -16.64 7.96
N GLN A 119 7.70 -16.40 6.92
CA GLN A 119 6.87 -17.42 6.28
C GLN A 119 7.70 -18.59 5.75
N PHE A 120 8.83 -18.30 5.10
CA PHE A 120 9.75 -19.33 4.65
C PHE A 120 10.30 -20.15 5.81
N ARG A 121 10.74 -19.52 6.91
CA ARG A 121 11.27 -20.21 8.09
C ARG A 121 10.23 -21.13 8.72
N ILE A 122 8.99 -20.64 8.88
CA ILE A 122 7.88 -21.43 9.41
C ILE A 122 7.66 -22.65 8.50
N THR A 123 7.45 -22.43 7.21
CA THR A 123 7.20 -23.50 6.24
C THR A 123 8.35 -24.52 6.21
N TYR A 124 9.60 -24.06 6.24
CA TYR A 124 10.77 -24.92 6.25
C TYR A 124 10.85 -25.76 7.52
N SER A 125 10.57 -25.16 8.69
CA SER A 125 10.53 -25.90 9.96
C SER A 125 9.43 -26.97 9.96
N GLU A 126 8.25 -26.68 9.41
CA GLU A 126 7.17 -27.66 9.26
C GLU A 126 7.59 -28.83 8.37
N ILE A 127 8.26 -28.56 7.24
CA ILE A 127 8.79 -29.61 6.36
C ILE A 127 9.81 -30.47 7.10
N GLN A 128 10.69 -29.87 7.91
CA GLN A 128 11.68 -30.62 8.66
C GLN A 128 11.04 -31.48 9.75
N GLU A 129 10.04 -30.96 10.46
CA GLU A 129 9.29 -31.71 11.45
C GLU A 129 8.50 -32.88 10.83
N LEU A 130 7.96 -32.73 9.62
CA LEU A 130 7.35 -33.81 8.85
C LEU A 130 8.38 -34.88 8.48
N LYS A 131 9.56 -34.48 8.01
CA LYS A 131 10.65 -35.42 7.65
C LYS A 131 11.18 -36.18 8.86
N ASP A 132 11.26 -35.52 10.00
CA ASP A 132 11.73 -36.11 11.26
C ASP A 132 10.65 -36.99 11.93
N GLY A 133 9.45 -37.12 11.34
CA GLY A 133 8.31 -37.84 11.92
C GLY A 133 7.72 -37.18 13.18
N LYS A 134 8.17 -35.97 13.53
CA LYS A 134 7.72 -35.22 14.72
C LYS A 134 6.28 -34.75 14.61
N LEU A 135 5.72 -34.75 13.41
CA LEU A 135 4.32 -34.41 13.14
C LEU A 135 3.46 -35.64 12.82
N ASP A 136 4.01 -36.85 12.87
CA ASP A 136 3.28 -38.09 12.56
C ASP A 136 2.15 -38.36 13.57
N TRP A 137 2.26 -37.85 14.79
CA TRP A 137 1.19 -37.90 15.79
C TRP A 137 -0.10 -37.17 15.34
N LYS A 138 0.01 -36.17 14.44
CA LYS A 138 -1.17 -35.53 13.81
C LYS A 138 -1.85 -36.44 12.78
N LEU A 139 -1.16 -37.46 12.27
CA LEU A 139 -1.73 -38.47 11.36
C LEU A 139 -2.43 -39.60 12.12
N THR A 140 -1.96 -39.93 13.32
CA THR A 140 -2.49 -41.01 14.17
C THR A 140 -3.56 -40.54 15.17
N HIS A 141 -3.90 -39.24 15.17
CA HIS A 141 -4.96 -38.71 16.01
C HIS A 141 -6.32 -39.36 15.65
N PRO A 142 -7.07 -39.90 16.64
CA PRO A 142 -8.32 -40.63 16.40
C PRO A 142 -9.41 -39.78 15.72
N ASP A 143 -9.35 -38.45 15.83
CA ASP A 143 -10.30 -37.53 15.21
C ASP A 143 -10.21 -37.47 13.68
N ARG A 144 -9.07 -37.88 13.09
CA ARG A 144 -8.91 -37.95 11.63
C ARG A 144 -9.44 -39.27 11.04
N ALA A 145 -9.54 -40.31 11.87
CA ALA A 145 -10.11 -41.60 11.50
C ALA A 145 -11.64 -41.64 11.63
N LEU A 146 -12.25 -40.57 12.15
CA LEU A 146 -13.70 -40.42 12.12
C LEU A 146 -14.14 -40.13 10.68
N PRO A 147 -15.12 -40.87 10.13
CA PRO A 147 -15.70 -40.51 8.85
C PRO A 147 -16.21 -39.07 8.93
N PRO A 148 -16.13 -38.27 7.84
CA PRO A 148 -16.77 -36.96 7.82
C PRO A 148 -18.21 -37.15 8.29
N SER A 149 -18.59 -36.43 9.36
CA SER A 149 -19.96 -36.46 9.85
C SER A 149 -20.90 -36.25 8.68
N PRO A 150 -22.01 -37.02 8.60
CA PRO A 150 -22.94 -36.90 7.48
C PRO A 150 -23.33 -35.45 7.34
N VAL A 151 -23.00 -34.89 6.17
CA VAL A 151 -23.36 -33.52 5.77
C VAL A 151 -24.85 -33.36 6.06
N ARG A 152 -25.21 -32.43 6.95
CA ARG A 152 -26.61 -32.03 7.10
C ARG A 152 -27.08 -31.54 5.73
N PRO A 153 -28.14 -32.13 5.14
CA PRO A 153 -28.71 -31.58 3.93
C PRO A 153 -29.38 -30.25 4.34
N GLY A 154 -28.77 -29.13 3.97
CA GLY A 154 -29.41 -27.84 4.16
C GLY A 154 -28.46 -26.68 4.43
N THR A 155 -27.71 -26.26 3.43
CA THR A 155 -27.80 -24.88 2.96
C THR A 155 -27.29 -24.84 1.53
N ALA A 156 -28.20 -24.63 0.58
CA ALA A 156 -27.85 -24.39 -0.82
C ALA A 156 -26.91 -23.18 -0.89
N LEU A 157 -25.80 -23.33 -1.61
CA LEU A 157 -25.02 -22.20 -2.10
C LEU A 157 -25.96 -21.33 -2.95
N PRO A 158 -26.04 -20.00 -2.74
CA PRO A 158 -26.68 -19.14 -3.72
C PRO A 158 -25.95 -19.31 -5.05
N ALA A 159 -26.72 -19.54 -6.10
CA ALA A 159 -26.23 -19.67 -7.45
C ALA A 159 -25.37 -18.45 -7.80
N ALA A 160 -24.19 -18.71 -8.37
CA ALA A 160 -23.43 -17.70 -9.07
C ALA A 160 -24.25 -17.31 -10.31
N ASP A 161 -24.92 -16.16 -10.25
CA ASP A 161 -25.46 -15.55 -11.46
C ASP A 161 -24.29 -15.16 -12.35
N ALA A 162 -24.37 -15.68 -13.58
CA ALA A 162 -23.47 -15.43 -14.68
C ALA A 162 -23.95 -14.20 -15.47
N LEU A 163 -22.96 -13.41 -15.92
CA LEU A 163 -22.99 -12.39 -16.97
C LEU A 163 -23.69 -11.05 -16.66
#